data_AF-A0A3D2UD11-F1
#
_entry.id   AF-A0A3D2UD11-F1
#
_cell.length_a   1.000
_cell.length_b   1.000
_cell.length_c   1.000
_cell.angle_alpha   90.00
_cell.angle_beta   90.00
_cell.angle_gamma   90.00
#
_symmetry.space_group_name_H-M   'P 1'
#
loop_
_entity.id
_entity.type
_entity.pdbx_description
1 polymer ?
#
loop_
_entity_poly.entity_id
_entity_poly.type
_entity_poly.pdbx_seq_one_letter_code
_entity_poly.pdbx_strand_id
1 'polypeptide(L)'
;MTRPQGLRKDDPGVPEALPRILMRVRDRLDIETIDKLWIFQPVRSGRREQGLVAVSTFQNGQERRVMITVAYTAEHTGSGVSVEPTFTMEGAAPADIFPPVMQGVVRRSGEGAAEPRAVEISGSASKFEELLSEYDDVFISATER
;
A
#
# COMPACT_ATOMS: atom_id res chain seq x y z
N MET A 1 -28.28 2.25 19.59
CA MET A 1 -27.48 1.89 18.40
C MET A 1 -26.77 3.14 17.93
N THR A 2 -25.48 3.27 18.25
CA THR A 2 -24.68 4.46 17.94
C THR A 2 -24.28 4.41 16.47
N ARG A 3 -24.66 5.43 15.69
CA ARG A 3 -24.18 5.63 14.31
C ARG A 3 -22.65 5.52 14.28
N PRO A 4 -22.03 4.82 13.31
CA PRO A 4 -20.59 4.91 13.15
C PRO A 4 -20.25 6.37 12.85
N GLN A 5 -19.43 6.97 13.71
CA GLN A 5 -18.91 8.30 13.49
C GLN A 5 -18.18 8.28 12.15
N GLY A 6 -18.68 9.05 11.18
CA GLY A 6 -18.14 9.09 9.83
C GLY A 6 -16.63 9.35 9.84
N LEU A 7 -15.93 8.76 8.86
CA LEU A 7 -14.55 9.10 8.52
C LEU A 7 -14.34 10.59 8.71
N ARG A 8 -13.56 10.99 9.72
CA ARG A 8 -13.11 12.37 9.81
C ARG A 8 -12.18 12.59 8.62
N LYS A 9 -12.58 13.47 7.71
CA LYS A 9 -11.84 13.82 6.49
C LYS A 9 -10.40 14.29 6.78
N ASP A 10 -10.16 14.77 7.99
CA ASP A 10 -8.87 15.29 8.47
C ASP A 10 -8.18 14.35 9.49
N ASP A 11 -8.58 13.08 9.57
CA ASP A 11 -7.86 12.10 10.40
C ASP A 11 -6.53 11.72 9.71
N PRO A 12 -5.37 12.08 10.28
CA PRO A 12 -4.09 11.72 9.69
C PRO A 12 -3.83 10.21 9.75
N GLY A 13 -4.52 9.46 10.63
CA GLY A 13 -4.26 8.05 10.85
C GLY A 13 -2.83 7.81 11.33
N VAL A 14 -2.10 6.94 10.65
CA VAL A 14 -0.68 6.65 10.91
C VAL A 14 0.11 6.94 9.64
N PRO A 15 0.46 8.22 9.36
CA PRO A 15 1.10 8.62 8.11
C PRO A 15 2.38 7.84 7.78
N GLU A 16 3.10 7.40 8.81
CA GLU A 16 4.37 6.70 8.68
C GLU A 16 4.21 5.22 8.30
N ALA A 17 2.99 4.68 8.26
CA ALA A 17 2.77 3.26 8.00
C ALA A 17 3.02 2.90 6.53
N LEU A 18 2.42 3.64 5.59
CA LEU A 18 2.59 3.39 4.16
C LEU A 18 4.06 3.37 3.71
N PRO A 19 4.90 4.37 4.00
CA PRO A 19 6.31 4.31 3.59
C PRO A 19 7.05 3.13 4.23
N ARG A 20 6.75 2.75 5.48
CA ARG A 20 7.30 1.53 6.09
C ARG A 20 6.83 0.26 5.39
N ILE A 21 5.60 0.21 4.91
CA ILE A 21 5.09 -0.90 4.10
C ILE A 21 5.83 -0.97 2.76
N LEU A 22 6.03 0.16 2.08
CA LEU A 22 6.80 0.21 0.83
C LEU A 22 8.24 -0.26 1.03
N MET A 23 8.91 0.17 2.11
CA MET A 23 10.23 -0.35 2.47
C MET A 23 10.22 -1.86 2.68
N ARG A 24 9.24 -2.41 3.40
CA ARG A 24 9.13 -3.88 3.60
C ARG A 24 8.79 -4.63 2.32
N VAL A 25 8.04 -4.03 1.41
CA VAL A 25 7.80 -4.57 0.07
C VAL A 25 9.12 -4.69 -0.67
N ARG A 26 9.94 -3.63 -0.70
CA ARG A 26 11.28 -3.64 -1.29
C ARG A 26 12.21 -4.66 -0.64
N ASP A 27 12.21 -4.75 0.69
CA ASP A 27 13.14 -5.63 1.39
C ASP A 27 12.77 -7.11 1.23
N ARG A 28 11.49 -7.40 0.93
CA ARG A 28 10.98 -8.76 0.71
C ARG A 28 10.93 -9.17 -0.76
N LEU A 29 10.70 -8.20 -1.66
CA LEU A 29 10.60 -8.39 -3.09
C LEU A 29 11.72 -7.56 -3.74
N ASP A 30 12.67 -8.22 -4.40
CA ASP A 30 13.74 -7.53 -5.12
C ASP A 30 13.14 -6.48 -6.08
N ILE A 31 13.63 -5.24 -6.05
CA ILE A 31 13.02 -4.13 -6.82
C ILE A 31 12.89 -4.47 -8.30
N GLU A 32 13.90 -5.15 -8.85
CA GLU A 32 13.95 -5.57 -10.25
C GLU A 32 12.75 -6.46 -10.65
N THR A 33 12.13 -7.12 -9.68
CA THR A 33 10.94 -7.95 -9.88
C THR A 33 9.64 -7.14 -9.80
N ILE A 34 9.64 -5.93 -9.24
CA ILE A 34 8.42 -5.14 -9.04
C ILE A 34 8.06 -4.41 -10.34
N ASP A 35 6.91 -4.74 -10.91
CA ASP A 35 6.39 -4.11 -12.12
C ASP A 35 5.53 -2.88 -11.77
N LYS A 36 4.53 -3.07 -10.91
CA LYS A 36 3.53 -2.04 -10.60
C LYS A 36 2.97 -2.19 -9.20
N LEU A 37 2.65 -1.07 -8.57
CA LEU A 37 1.98 -0.98 -7.29
C LEU A 37 0.59 -0.36 -7.46
N TRP A 38 -0.38 -0.83 -6.68
CA TRP A 38 -1.66 -0.15 -6.45
C TRP A 38 -1.79 0.12 -4.97
N ILE A 39 -1.78 1.40 -4.61
CA ILE A 39 -1.86 1.88 -3.23
C ILE A 39 -3.30 2.29 -2.96
N PHE A 40 -3.98 1.56 -2.07
CA PHE A 40 -5.35 1.86 -1.67
C PHE A 40 -5.34 2.87 -0.52
N GLN A 41 -6.29 3.81 -0.54
CA GLN A 41 -6.47 4.73 0.58
C GLN A 41 -6.78 3.93 1.85
N PRO A 42 -6.00 4.09 2.94
CA PRO A 42 -6.22 3.34 4.16
C PRO A 42 -7.49 3.83 4.88
N VAL A 43 -8.13 2.92 5.60
CA VAL A 43 -9.20 3.25 6.54
C VAL A 43 -8.56 3.69 7.85
N ARG A 44 -8.90 4.90 8.32
CA ARG A 44 -8.28 5.54 9.49
C ARG A 44 -9.26 5.69 10.65
N SER A 45 -8.75 5.52 11.87
CA SER A 45 -9.50 5.75 13.10
C SER A 45 -8.57 6.16 14.24
N GLY A 46 -8.39 7.47 14.40
CA GLY A 46 -7.55 8.07 15.43
C GLY A 46 -6.10 7.62 15.32
N ARG A 47 -5.64 6.84 16.29
CA ARG A 47 -4.26 6.32 16.34
C ARG A 47 -4.04 5.04 15.53
N ARG A 48 -5.04 4.59 14.77
CA ARG A 48 -4.98 3.33 14.01
C ARG A 48 -5.31 3.57 12.54
N GLU A 49 -4.69 2.78 11.67
CA GLU A 49 -5.14 2.63 10.30
C GLU A 49 -4.99 1.19 9.79
N GLN A 50 -5.80 0.87 8.78
CA GLN A 50 -5.72 -0.38 8.03
C GLN A 50 -5.63 -0.06 6.55
N GLY A 51 -4.70 -0.71 5.86
CA GLY A 51 -4.47 -0.43 4.45
C GLY A 51 -4.11 -1.67 3.64
N LEU A 52 -4.04 -1.45 2.33
CA LEU A 52 -3.75 -2.49 1.35
C LEU A 52 -2.84 -1.90 0.27
N VAL A 53 -1.78 -2.63 -0.05
CA VAL A 53 -0.98 -2.39 -1.26
C VAL A 53 -1.04 -3.66 -2.10
N ALA A 54 -1.39 -3.55 -3.37
CA ALA A 54 -1.25 -4.66 -4.31
C ALA A 54 0.03 -4.44 -5.14
N VAL A 55 0.77 -5.52 -5.36
CA VAL A 55 2.07 -5.55 -6.03
C VAL A 55 2.00 -6.55 -7.18
N SER A 56 2.18 -6.06 -8.40
CA SER A 56 2.45 -6.88 -9.58
C SER A 56 3.94 -7.10 -9.69
N THR A 57 4.37 -8.36 -9.85
CA THR A 57 5.78 -8.72 -10.03
C THR A 57 6.01 -9.44 -11.35
N PHE A 58 7.15 -9.19 -11.99
CA PHE A 58 7.63 -9.95 -13.13
C PHE A 58 7.85 -11.41 -12.74
N GLN A 59 7.46 -12.31 -13.63
CA GLN A 59 7.85 -13.72 -13.54
C GLN A 59 8.90 -13.99 -14.61
N ASN A 60 10.11 -14.36 -14.19
CA ASN A 60 11.27 -14.52 -15.08
C ASN A 60 10.93 -15.33 -16.34
N GLY A 61 11.13 -14.69 -17.51
CA GLY A 61 10.92 -15.31 -18.82
C GLY A 61 9.46 -15.56 -19.21
N GLN A 62 8.48 -15.01 -18.47
CA GLN A 62 7.06 -15.17 -18.77
C GLN A 62 6.35 -13.84 -19.02
N GLU A 63 5.40 -13.83 -19.96
CA GLU A 63 4.46 -12.72 -20.19
C GLU A 63 3.33 -12.71 -19.14
N ARG A 64 3.64 -13.10 -17.91
CA ARG A 64 2.71 -13.10 -16.78
C ARG A 64 3.27 -12.25 -15.65
N ARG A 65 2.38 -11.79 -14.78
CA ARG A 65 2.74 -11.18 -13.51
C ARG A 65 2.12 -11.98 -12.38
N VAL A 66 2.85 -12.07 -11.28
CA VAL A 66 2.33 -12.60 -10.02
C VAL A 66 1.80 -11.41 -9.22
N MET A 67 0.56 -11.55 -8.74
CA MET A 67 -0.08 -10.59 -7.86
C MET A 67 0.15 -10.97 -6.40
N ILE A 68 0.65 -10.01 -5.64
CA ILE A 68 0.83 -10.09 -4.20
C ILE A 68 0.04 -8.96 -3.56
N THR A 69 -0.77 -9.28 -2.56
CA THR A 69 -1.39 -8.27 -1.71
C THR A 69 -0.63 -8.14 -0.40
N VAL A 70 -0.53 -6.91 0.09
CA VAL A 70 0.11 -6.55 1.35
C VAL A 70 -0.91 -5.79 2.17
N ALA A 71 -1.73 -6.54 2.92
CA ALA A 71 -2.65 -5.97 3.89
C ALA A 71 -1.85 -5.58 5.14
N TYR A 72 -2.19 -4.47 5.78
CA TYR A 72 -1.54 -4.07 7.02
C TYR A 72 -2.49 -3.42 8.00
N THR A 73 -2.16 -3.55 9.28
CA THR A 73 -2.68 -2.71 10.36
C THR A 73 -1.53 -1.92 10.96
N ALA A 74 -1.76 -0.65 11.27
CA ALA A 74 -0.81 0.20 11.93
C ALA A 74 -1.44 0.93 13.12
N GLU A 75 -0.63 1.17 14.15
CA GLU A 75 -1.05 1.86 15.37
C GLU A 75 0.07 2.74 15.93
N HIS A 76 -0.25 3.98 16.29
CA HIS A 76 0.58 4.79 17.18
C HIS A 76 0.47 4.26 18.61
N THR A 77 1.57 3.67 19.08
CA THR A 77 1.75 3.15 20.43
C THR A 77 2.46 4.17 21.32
N GLY A 78 2.52 3.91 22.63
CA GLY A 78 3.28 4.73 23.57
C GLY A 78 4.79 4.77 23.34
N SER A 79 5.33 3.90 22.47
CA SER A 79 6.75 3.76 22.15
C SER A 79 7.08 4.00 20.68
N GLY A 80 6.16 4.57 19.90
CA GLY A 80 6.31 4.79 18.45
C GLY A 80 5.24 4.09 17.64
N VAL A 81 5.55 3.70 16.40
CA VAL A 81 4.57 3.14 15.46
C VAL A 81 4.71 1.63 15.34
N SER A 82 3.64 0.88 15.62
CA SER A 82 3.53 -0.53 15.24
C SER A 82 2.92 -0.64 13.84
N VAL A 83 3.49 -1.49 13.00
CA VAL A 83 2.96 -1.78 11.66
C VAL A 83 3.12 -3.27 11.38
N GLU A 84 2.01 -3.96 11.15
CA GLU A 84 1.94 -5.42 10.97
C GLU A 84 1.45 -5.75 9.55
N PRO A 85 2.35 -6.15 8.62
CA PRO A 85 1.99 -6.52 7.26
C PRO A 85 1.72 -8.03 7.13
N THR A 86 0.75 -8.37 6.29
CA THR A 86 0.47 -9.73 5.81
C THR A 86 0.62 -9.76 4.30
N PHE A 87 1.54 -10.58 3.81
CA PHE A 87 1.79 -10.78 2.38
C PHE A 87 1.04 -12.02 1.90
N THR A 88 0.20 -11.87 0.89
CA THR A 88 -0.56 -12.97 0.28
C THR A 88 -0.31 -13.01 -1.21
N MET A 89 0.06 -14.18 -1.73
CA MET A 89 0.17 -14.42 -3.17
C MET A 89 -1.21 -14.81 -3.71
N GLU A 90 -1.80 -13.96 -4.55
CA GLU A 90 -3.17 -14.14 -5.07
C GLU A 90 -3.20 -15.00 -6.34
N GLY A 91 -2.09 -15.03 -7.09
CA GLY A 91 -1.95 -15.85 -8.31
C GLY A 91 -1.24 -15.12 -9.44
N ALA A 92 -1.20 -15.73 -10.63
CA ALA A 92 -0.54 -15.20 -11.81
C ALA A 92 -1.50 -14.99 -12.98
N ALA A 93 -1.35 -13.89 -13.73
CA ALA A 93 -2.14 -13.60 -14.93
C ALA A 93 -1.33 -12.74 -15.91
N PRO A 94 -1.75 -12.62 -17.18
CA PRO A 94 -1.25 -11.59 -18.08
C PRO A 94 -1.39 -10.18 -17.48
N ALA A 95 -0.49 -9.26 -17.83
CA ALA A 95 -0.37 -7.96 -17.18
C ALA A 95 -1.61 -7.06 -17.34
N ASP A 96 -2.35 -7.21 -18.44
CA ASP A 96 -3.58 -6.50 -18.78
C ASP A 96 -4.80 -6.92 -17.94
N ILE A 97 -4.73 -8.07 -17.26
CA ILE A 97 -5.82 -8.57 -16.41
C ILE A 97 -5.90 -7.83 -15.07
N PHE A 98 -4.78 -7.33 -14.54
CA PHE A 98 -4.77 -6.77 -13.17
C PHE A 98 -5.42 -5.38 -13.03
N PRO A 99 -5.26 -4.42 -13.96
CA PRO A 99 -5.94 -3.13 -13.85
C PRO A 99 -7.47 -3.21 -13.64
N PRO A 100 -8.25 -4.00 -14.42
CA PRO A 100 -9.68 -4.11 -14.17
C PRO A 100 -10.02 -4.85 -12.86
N VAL A 101 -9.18 -5.80 -12.42
CA VAL A 101 -9.34 -6.47 -11.12
C VAL A 101 -9.23 -5.49 -9.96
N MET A 102 -8.26 -4.57 -10.00
CA MET A 102 -8.05 -3.55 -8.96
C MET A 102 -9.20 -2.54 -8.88
N GLN A 103 -9.77 -2.16 -10.02
CA GLN A 103 -11.03 -1.38 -10.05
C GLN A 103 -12.18 -2.16 -9.39
N GLY A 104 -12.24 -3.47 -9.61
CA GLY A 104 -13.21 -4.35 -8.97
C GLY A 104 -13.04 -4.45 -7.45
N VAL A 105 -11.81 -4.40 -6.93
CA VAL A 105 -11.54 -4.38 -5.48
C VAL A 105 -12.16 -3.13 -4.84
N VAL A 106 -11.95 -1.95 -5.44
CA VAL A 106 -12.53 -0.68 -4.93
C VAL A 106 -14.05 -0.71 -4.91
N ARG A 107 -14.70 -1.21 -5.97
CA ARG A 107 -16.16 -1.29 -6.05
C ARG A 107 -16.78 -2.17 -4.96
N ARG A 108 -16.05 -3.20 -4.48
CA ARG A 108 -16.51 -4.11 -3.43
C ARG A 108 -16.30 -3.56 -2.02
N SER A 109 -15.44 -2.56 -1.85
CA SER A 109 -15.17 -1.92 -0.55
C SER A 109 -16.27 -0.95 -0.10
N GLY A 110 -17.31 -0.73 -0.92
CA GLY A 110 -18.49 0.08 -0.60
C GLY A 110 -18.49 1.47 -1.23
N GLU A 111 -19.60 2.21 -1.04
CA GLU A 111 -19.71 3.59 -1.50
C GLU A 111 -18.68 4.49 -0.79
N GLY A 112 -17.90 5.24 -1.57
CA GLY A 112 -16.89 6.17 -1.06
C GLY A 112 -15.45 5.64 -1.06
N ALA A 113 -15.20 4.42 -1.52
CA ALA A 113 -13.85 3.92 -1.72
C ALA A 113 -13.18 4.68 -2.89
N ALA A 114 -12.05 5.34 -2.61
CA ALA A 114 -11.25 6.01 -3.63
C ALA A 114 -10.55 4.99 -4.53
N GLU A 115 -10.36 5.35 -5.80
CA GLU A 115 -9.55 4.55 -6.72
C GLU A 115 -8.12 4.38 -6.17
N PRO A 116 -7.50 3.21 -6.38
CA PRO A 116 -6.15 3.01 -5.90
C PRO A 116 -5.19 3.82 -6.77
N ARG A 117 -4.19 4.43 -6.15
CA ARG A 117 -3.12 5.07 -6.88
C ARG A 117 -2.25 4.00 -7.53
N ALA A 118 -2.26 3.94 -8.85
CA ALA A 118 -1.37 3.09 -9.62
C ALA A 118 -0.01 3.77 -9.76
N VAL A 119 1.08 3.05 -9.43
CA VAL A 119 2.46 3.52 -9.57
C VAL A 119 3.25 2.48 -10.34
N GLU A 120 3.81 2.88 -11.47
CA GLU A 120 4.65 2.02 -12.30
C GLU A 120 6.10 2.06 -11.80
N ILE A 121 6.66 0.89 -11.50
CA ILE A 121 8.05 0.73 -11.04
C ILE A 121 8.92 0.11 -12.14
N SER A 122 8.39 -0.84 -12.92
CA SER A 122 9.09 -1.48 -14.05
C SER A 122 10.49 -2.00 -13.70
N GLY A 123 10.72 -2.49 -12.48
CA GLY A 123 12.02 -2.95 -12.02
C GLY A 123 13.03 -1.83 -11.70
N SER A 124 12.60 -0.56 -11.73
CA SER A 124 13.50 0.59 -11.59
C SER A 124 13.65 1.02 -10.13
N ALA A 125 14.88 0.90 -9.61
CA ALA A 125 15.24 1.42 -8.28
C ALA A 125 14.97 2.93 -8.14
N SER A 126 15.32 3.72 -9.16
CA SER A 126 15.10 5.17 -9.14
C SER A 126 13.62 5.55 -9.07
N LYS A 127 12.74 4.83 -9.79
CA LYS A 127 11.28 5.07 -9.69
C LYS A 127 10.74 4.69 -8.31
N PHE A 128 11.28 3.64 -7.70
CA PHE A 128 10.88 3.25 -6.35
C PHE A 128 11.37 4.27 -5.30
N GLU A 129 12.58 4.79 -5.46
CA GLU A 129 13.13 5.86 -4.60
C GLU A 129 12.34 7.16 -4.75
N GLU A 130 11.98 7.55 -5.97
CA GLU A 130 11.10 8.70 -6.23
C GLU A 130 9.77 8.55 -5.48
N LEU A 131 9.14 7.37 -5.55
CA LEU A 131 7.92 7.09 -4.80
C LEU A 131 8.12 7.23 -3.28
N LEU A 132 9.24 6.75 -2.73
CA LEU A 132 9.53 6.88 -1.31
C LEU A 132 9.77 8.33 -0.89
N SER A 133 10.43 9.14 -1.74
CA SER A 133 10.73 10.55 -1.43
C SER A 133 9.49 11.43 -1.27
N GLU A 134 8.36 11.02 -1.83
CA GLU A 134 7.06 11.69 -1.60
C GLU A 134 6.63 11.64 -0.12
N TYR A 135 7.25 10.79 0.67
CA TYR A 135 6.98 10.61 2.10
C TYR A 135 8.12 11.12 3.00
N ASP A 136 9.12 11.84 2.46
CA ASP A 136 10.28 12.31 3.24
C ASP A 136 9.88 13.20 4.43
N ASP A 137 8.89 14.07 4.25
CA ASP A 137 8.36 14.93 5.33
C ASP A 137 7.75 14.13 6.49
N VAL A 138 7.24 12.93 6.21
CA VAL A 138 6.70 12.01 7.21
C VAL A 138 7.83 11.41 8.06
N PHE A 139 8.98 11.13 7.47
CA PHE A 139 10.16 10.63 8.20
C PHE A 139 10.79 11.71 9.08
N ILE A 140 10.81 12.96 8.61
CA ILE A 140 11.35 14.10 9.36
C ILE A 140 10.49 14.35 10.61
N SER A 141 9.17 14.45 10.43
CA SER A 141 8.23 14.73 11.53
C SER A 141 8.12 13.61 12.57
N ALA A 142 8.42 12.36 12.21
CA ALA A 142 8.46 11.23 13.13
C ALA A 142 9.73 11.21 14.02
N THR A 143 10.80 11.88 13.60
CA THR A 143 12.07 11.93 14.34
C THR A 143 12.09 13.04 15.39
N GLU A 144 11.23 14.05 15.25
CA GLU A 144 11.14 15.22 16.15
C GLU A 144 10.12 15.06 17.30
N ARG A 145 9.52 13.87 17.50
CA ARG A 145 8.49 13.60 18.52
C ARG A 145 8.91 12.64 19.61
#